data_AF-A0A8H5VMX0-F1
#
_entry.id   AF-A0A8H5VMX0-F1
#
_cell.length_a   1.000
_cell.length_b   1.000
_cell.length_c   1.000
_cell.angle_alpha   90.00
_cell.angle_beta   90.00
_cell.angle_gamma   90.00
#
_symmetry.space_group_name_H-M   'P 1'
#
loop_
_entity.id
_entity.type
_entity.pdbx_description
1 polymer ?
#
loop_
_entity_poly.entity_id
_entity_poly.type
_entity_poly.pdbx_seq_one_letter_code
_entity_poly.pdbx_strand_id
1 'polypeptide(L)'
;MAESTSAPKLNIDVEFSGGLEMLFSNKRQHALTIPAADQDGKPVDIAYLIDHLCQNVMDDSRRDLFVLDNHLVAISRPGILVLINDADWELEGEEAYEIQSGDNILPQNITASRSEEYQYGFY
;
A
#
# COMPACT_ATOMS: atom_id res chain seq x y z
N MET A 1 15.87 -18.36 29.31
CA MET A 1 15.89 -18.43 27.83
C MET A 1 14.63 -17.76 27.33
N ALA A 2 14.81 -16.81 26.38
CA ALA A 2 13.81 -16.01 25.65
C ALA A 2 13.03 -14.95 26.45
N GLU A 3 13.64 -13.77 26.62
CA GLU A 3 12.88 -12.52 26.76
C GLU A 3 12.14 -12.26 25.44
N SER A 4 10.81 -12.33 25.49
CA SER A 4 9.95 -11.89 24.40
C SER A 4 9.99 -10.36 24.35
N THR A 5 10.99 -9.79 23.69
CA THR A 5 10.99 -8.37 23.34
C THR A 5 9.83 -8.14 22.38
N SER A 6 8.75 -7.56 22.91
CA SER A 6 7.62 -7.06 22.12
C SER A 6 8.15 -5.96 21.21
N ALA A 7 8.56 -6.31 19.99
CA ALA A 7 8.90 -5.34 18.97
C ALA A 7 7.75 -4.31 18.89
N PRO A 8 8.04 -3.00 18.91
CA PRO A 8 7.01 -2.00 18.70
C PRO A 8 6.30 -2.32 17.39
N LYS A 9 4.97 -2.27 17.37
CA LYS A 9 4.18 -2.52 16.15
C LYS A 9 3.57 -1.20 15.72
N LEU A 10 3.62 -0.91 14.44
CA LEU A 10 2.97 0.23 13.83
C LEU A 10 1.62 -0.19 13.28
N ASN A 11 0.60 0.55 13.66
CA ASN A 11 -0.74 0.42 13.13
C ASN A 11 -0.82 1.38 11.95
N ILE A 12 -1.08 0.87 10.76
CA ILE A 12 -1.25 1.68 9.55
C ILE A 12 -2.57 1.32 8.90
N ASP A 13 -3.14 2.25 8.16
CA ASP A 13 -4.33 2.00 7.37
C ASP A 13 -4.00 2.11 5.89
N VAL A 14 -4.46 1.13 5.12
CA VAL A 14 -4.25 1.07 3.69
C VAL A 14 -5.60 1.13 3.01
N GLU A 15 -5.82 2.17 2.20
CA GLU A 15 -7.08 2.37 1.50
C GLU A 15 -6.91 2.16 -0.01
N PHE A 16 -7.57 1.14 -0.57
CA PHE A 16 -7.54 0.86 -2.00
C PHE A 16 -8.67 1.57 -2.74
N SER A 17 -8.31 2.28 -3.81
CA SER A 17 -9.25 3.01 -4.66
C SER A 17 -9.03 2.73 -6.16
N GLY A 18 -10.01 3.06 -7.01
CA GLY A 18 -9.91 2.88 -8.46
C GLY A 18 -10.01 1.42 -8.92
N GLY A 19 -10.80 0.60 -8.22
CA GLY A 19 -11.04 -0.81 -8.55
C GLY A 19 -9.98 -1.79 -8.05
N LEU A 20 -8.92 -1.30 -7.38
CA LEU A 20 -7.91 -2.14 -6.73
C LEU A 20 -8.47 -2.89 -5.51
N GLU A 21 -9.50 -2.35 -4.84
CA GLU A 21 -10.18 -2.95 -3.68
C GLU A 21 -10.70 -4.37 -3.96
N MET A 22 -11.03 -4.70 -5.22
CA MET A 22 -11.52 -6.02 -5.61
C MET A 22 -10.50 -7.14 -5.37
N LEU A 23 -9.21 -6.81 -5.35
CA LEU A 23 -8.13 -7.76 -5.09
C LEU A 23 -7.92 -8.02 -3.59
N PHE A 24 -8.47 -7.15 -2.75
CA PHE A 24 -8.31 -7.17 -1.30
C PHE A 24 -9.67 -7.45 -0.64
N SER A 25 -10.31 -8.56 -1.04
CA SER A 25 -11.62 -8.97 -0.50
C SER A 25 -12.77 -7.96 -0.71
N ASN A 26 -12.67 -7.07 -1.71
CA ASN A 26 -13.61 -5.95 -1.92
C ASN A 26 -13.74 -5.04 -0.70
N LYS A 27 -12.64 -4.85 0.04
CA LYS A 27 -12.55 -3.87 1.12
C LYS A 27 -11.65 -2.73 0.68
N ARG A 28 -12.10 -1.51 0.96
CA ARG A 28 -11.33 -0.29 0.69
C ARG A 28 -10.25 -0.14 1.75
N GLN A 29 -10.66 -0.11 3.02
CA GLN A 29 -9.76 0.09 4.15
C GLN A 29 -9.25 -1.24 4.73
N HIS A 30 -7.95 -1.30 4.91
CA HIS A 30 -7.22 -2.40 5.50
C HIS A 30 -6.28 -1.88 6.59
N ALA A 31 -6.70 -2.06 7.84
CA ALA A 31 -5.82 -1.83 8.98
C ALA A 31 -4.77 -2.95 9.07
N LEU A 32 -3.50 -2.58 8.87
CA LEU A 32 -2.37 -3.49 8.98
C LEU A 32 -1.54 -3.18 10.23
N THR A 33 -0.88 -4.21 10.71
CA THR A 33 -0.01 -4.11 11.89
C THR A 33 1.34 -4.69 11.53
N ILE A 34 2.29 -3.80 11.24
CA ILE A 34 3.67 -4.15 10.88
C ILE A 34 4.59 -3.92 12.07
N PRO A 35 5.73 -4.63 12.19
CA PRO A 35 6.75 -4.28 13.17
C PRO A 35 7.32 -2.90 12.86
N ALA A 36 7.58 -2.09 13.88
CA ALA A 36 8.16 -0.75 13.76
C ALA A 36 9.66 -0.77 13.49
N ALA A 37 10.30 -1.91 13.73
CA ALA A 37 11.71 -2.12 13.45
C ALA A 37 11.90 -3.49 12.80
N ASP A 38 12.69 -3.53 11.73
CA ASP A 38 13.14 -4.78 11.13
C ASP A 38 14.13 -5.51 12.06
N GLN A 39 14.57 -6.72 11.68
CA GLN A 39 15.52 -7.55 12.42
C GLN A 39 16.84 -6.83 12.77
N ASP A 40 17.20 -5.81 11.98
CA ASP A 40 18.40 -4.98 12.14
C ASP A 40 18.18 -3.76 13.07
N GLY A 41 16.96 -3.55 13.58
CA GLY A 41 16.61 -2.40 14.41
C GLY A 41 16.38 -1.10 13.63
N LYS A 42 16.29 -1.18 12.30
CA LYS A 42 15.96 -0.05 11.43
C LYS A 42 14.45 0.14 11.30
N PRO A 43 13.97 1.39 11.18
CA PRO A 43 12.56 1.65 10.92
C PRO A 43 12.14 0.98 9.62
N VAL A 44 10.91 0.46 9.62
CA VAL A 44 10.33 -0.14 8.41
C VAL A 44 10.01 0.94 7.40
N ASP A 45 10.34 0.64 6.15
CA ASP A 45 10.16 1.52 5.02
C ASP A 45 8.96 1.09 4.15
N ILE A 46 8.62 1.92 3.16
CA ILE A 46 7.53 1.65 2.22
C ILE A 46 7.77 0.35 1.44
N ALA A 47 9.01 0.00 1.12
CA ALA A 47 9.31 -1.27 0.45
C ALA A 47 8.92 -2.47 1.33
N TYR A 48 9.24 -2.43 2.63
CA TYR A 48 8.81 -3.45 3.58
C TYR A 48 7.28 -3.56 3.67
N LEU A 49 6.58 -2.43 3.70
CA LEU A 49 5.12 -2.43 3.73
C LEU A 49 4.51 -3.05 2.47
N ILE A 50 5.04 -2.71 1.29
CA ILE A 50 4.57 -3.27 0.02
C ILE A 50 4.71 -4.80 0.01
N ASP A 51 5.85 -5.30 0.48
CA ASP A 51 6.08 -6.74 0.64
C ASP A 51 5.08 -7.37 1.63
N HIS A 52 4.89 -6.72 2.78
CA HIS A 52 3.95 -7.20 3.80
C HIS A 52 2.50 -7.23 3.27
N LEU A 53 2.08 -6.20 2.54
CA LEU A 53 0.78 -6.12 1.88
C LEU A 53 0.55 -7.28 0.91
N CYS A 54 1.55 -7.56 0.08
CA CYS A 54 1.53 -8.65 -0.89
C CYS A 54 1.40 -10.03 -0.23
N GLN A 55 2.06 -10.24 0.91
CA GLN A 55 2.06 -11.53 1.60
C GLN A 55 0.84 -11.73 2.50
N ASN A 56 0.35 -10.68 3.18
CA ASN A 56 -0.68 -10.80 4.22
C ASN A 56 -2.09 -10.41 3.78
N VAL A 57 -2.24 -9.54 2.79
CA VAL A 57 -3.54 -8.91 2.47
C VAL A 57 -4.09 -9.38 1.13
N MET A 58 -3.20 -9.72 0.19
CA MET A 58 -3.60 -10.16 -1.13
C MET A 58 -4.00 -11.64 -1.13
N ASP A 59 -5.31 -11.90 -1.18
CA ASP A 59 -5.93 -13.23 -1.15
C ASP A 59 -6.60 -13.59 -2.49
N ASP A 60 -6.08 -13.11 -3.63
CA ASP A 60 -6.66 -13.38 -4.96
C ASP A 60 -5.68 -14.15 -5.85
N SER A 61 -6.19 -15.15 -6.59
CA SER A 61 -5.42 -15.94 -7.55
C SER A 61 -4.85 -15.11 -8.72
N ARG A 62 -5.31 -13.86 -8.89
CA ARG A 62 -4.77 -12.89 -9.87
C ARG A 62 -3.56 -12.12 -9.35
N ARG A 63 -2.98 -12.50 -8.21
CA ARG A 63 -1.80 -11.87 -7.61
C ARG A 63 -0.65 -11.63 -8.59
N ASP A 64 -0.30 -12.61 -9.42
CA ASP A 64 0.76 -12.49 -10.43
C ASP A 64 0.52 -11.37 -11.47
N LEU A 65 -0.71 -10.88 -11.64
CA LEU A 65 -0.98 -9.74 -12.54
C LEU A 65 -0.64 -8.39 -11.91
N PHE A 66 -0.54 -8.33 -10.58
CA PHE A 66 -0.37 -7.11 -9.79
C PHE A 66 0.88 -7.15 -8.91
N VAL A 67 1.58 -8.29 -8.82
CA VAL A 67 2.81 -8.50 -8.06
C VAL A 67 3.86 -9.13 -8.98
N LEU A 68 5.06 -8.57 -8.98
CA LEU A 68 6.25 -9.09 -9.64
C LEU A 68 7.42 -8.82 -8.70
N ASP A 69 8.20 -9.85 -8.40
CA ASP A 69 9.40 -9.74 -7.56
C ASP A 69 9.13 -9.13 -6.17
N ASN A 70 8.03 -9.52 -5.51
CA ASN A 70 7.58 -8.98 -4.22
C ASN A 70 7.25 -7.48 -4.20
N HIS A 71 7.33 -6.79 -5.34
CA HIS A 71 6.80 -5.46 -5.53
C HIS A 71 5.39 -5.53 -6.09
N LEU A 72 4.47 -4.73 -5.53
CA LEU A 72 3.17 -4.48 -6.12
C LEU A 72 3.39 -3.76 -7.47
N VAL A 73 3.50 -4.49 -8.57
CA VAL A 73 3.52 -3.93 -9.94
C VAL A 73 2.34 -3.02 -10.19
N ALA A 74 1.23 -3.22 -9.45
CA ALA A 74 0.12 -2.29 -9.42
C ALA A 74 0.63 -0.84 -9.21
N ILE A 75 1.41 -0.56 -8.18
CA ILE A 75 1.86 0.81 -7.88
C ILE A 75 2.95 1.33 -8.82
N SER A 76 3.69 0.45 -9.51
CA SER A 76 4.65 0.85 -10.55
C SER A 76 4.05 0.90 -11.95
N ARG A 77 2.75 0.59 -12.12
CA ARG A 77 2.10 0.70 -13.43
C ARG A 77 1.79 2.17 -13.73
N PRO A 78 2.08 2.64 -14.96
CA PRO A 78 1.67 3.97 -15.37
C PRO A 78 0.16 4.07 -15.21
N GLY A 79 -0.29 4.96 -14.32
CA GLY A 79 -1.71 5.09 -14.00
C GLY A 79 -2.14 4.68 -12.61
N ILE A 80 -1.23 4.23 -11.76
CA ILE A 80 -1.50 4.03 -10.34
C ILE A 80 -0.61 4.99 -9.56
N LEU A 81 -1.21 5.69 -8.61
CA LEU A 81 -0.55 6.68 -7.76
C LEU A 81 -0.68 6.21 -6.31
N VAL A 82 0.42 6.32 -5.55
CA VAL A 82 0.44 6.03 -4.12
C VAL A 82 0.51 7.34 -3.37
N LEU A 83 -0.47 7.54 -2.49
CA LEU A 83 -0.44 8.64 -1.53
C LEU A 83 -0.10 8.10 -0.14
N ILE A 84 0.79 8.78 0.56
CA ILE A 84 1.14 8.55 1.97
C ILE A 84 0.66 9.79 2.73
N ASN A 85 -0.27 9.64 3.66
CA ASN A 85 -0.92 10.75 4.37
C ASN A 85 -1.43 11.87 3.43
N ASP A 86 -2.11 11.48 2.34
CA ASP A 86 -2.58 12.39 1.29
C ASP A 86 -1.48 13.11 0.49
N ALA A 87 -0.20 12.74 0.67
CA ALA A 87 0.94 13.27 -0.07
C ALA A 87 1.48 12.26 -1.09
N ASP A 88 1.92 12.73 -2.25
CA ASP A 88 2.53 11.88 -3.27
C ASP A 88 3.82 11.24 -2.74
N TRP A 89 3.88 9.91 -2.73
CA TRP A 89 5.07 9.16 -2.27
C TRP A 89 6.35 9.52 -3.04
N GLU A 90 6.24 9.92 -4.31
CA GLU A 90 7.36 10.38 -5.14
C GLU A 90 8.02 11.65 -4.57
N LEU A 91 7.28 12.45 -3.79
CA LEU A 91 7.80 13.66 -3.14
C LEU A 91 8.40 13.37 -1.76
N GLU A 92 7.95 12.30 -1.11
CA GLU A 92 8.33 11.91 0.26
C GLU A 92 9.56 10.98 0.31
N GLY A 93 10.11 10.59 -0.84
CA GLY A 93 11.28 9.71 -0.93
C GLY A 93 10.97 8.26 -1.31
N GLU A 94 9.78 8.00 -1.87
CA GLU A 94 9.35 6.74 -2.49
C GLU A 94 9.49 5.54 -1.54
N GLU A 95 10.42 4.65 -1.86
CA GLU A 95 10.73 3.42 -1.13
C GLU A 95 11.52 3.66 0.15
N ALA A 96 12.20 4.82 0.29
CA ALA A 96 13.03 5.14 1.45
C ALA A 96 12.26 5.85 2.58
N TYR A 97 10.96 6.08 2.41
CA TYR A 97 10.13 6.71 3.42
C TYR A 97 9.95 5.81 4.65
N GLU A 98 10.25 6.35 5.83
CA GLU A 98 10.14 5.67 7.12
C GLU A 98 8.69 5.72 7.61
N ILE A 99 8.03 4.56 7.64
CA ILE A 99 6.64 4.45 8.08
C ILE A 99 6.54 4.64 9.58
N GLN A 100 5.50 5.33 10.01
CA GLN A 100 5.15 5.55 11.41
C GLN A 100 3.76 4.99 11.74
N SER A 101 3.44 4.96 13.03
CA SER A 101 2.14 4.48 13.47
C SER A 101 1.10 5.55 13.22
N GLY A 102 0.01 5.17 12.55
CA GLY A 102 -1.06 6.07 12.12
C GLY A 102 -0.92 6.53 10.67
N ASP A 103 0.11 6.06 9.95
CA ASP A 103 0.25 6.33 8.52
C ASP A 103 -0.91 5.78 7.71
N ASN A 104 -1.31 6.57 6.71
CA ASN A 104 -2.41 6.26 5.82
C ASN A 104 -1.88 6.12 4.38
N ILE A 105 -1.92 4.91 3.82
CA ILE A 105 -1.40 4.63 2.49
C ILE A 105 -2.59 4.40 1.54
N LEU A 106 -2.72 5.22 0.51
CA LEU A 106 -3.81 5.16 -0.44
C LEU A 106 -3.28 4.86 -1.86
N PRO A 107 -3.26 3.59 -2.29
CA PRO A 107 -3.04 3.24 -3.68
C PRO A 107 -4.31 3.50 -4.50
N GLN A 108 -4.23 4.40 -5.48
CA GLN A 108 -5.34 4.75 -6.37
C GLN A 108 -4.98 4.56 -7.83
N ASN A 109 -5.90 3.97 -8.60
CA ASN A 109 -5.77 3.89 -10.05
C ASN A 109 -6.32 5.15 -10.73
N ILE A 110 -5.45 6.10 -11.04
CA ILE A 110 -5.78 7.34 -11.75
C ILE A 110 -6.16 7.13 -13.22
N THR A 111 -5.73 6.01 -13.84
CA THR A 111 -6.15 5.69 -15.22
C THR A 111 -7.62 5.28 -15.29
N ALA A 112 -8.13 4.60 -14.27
CA ALA A 112 -9.54 4.28 -14.17
C ALA A 112 -10.39 5.57 -14.01
N SER A 113 -9.94 6.52 -13.19
CA SER A 113 -10.64 7.80 -12.96
C SER A 113 -10.76 8.65 -14.23
N ARG A 114 -9.83 8.54 -15.19
CA ARG A 114 -9.91 9.25 -16.47
C ARG A 114 -11.05 8.75 -17.38
N SER A 115 -11.69 7.62 -17.04
CA SER A 115 -12.86 7.14 -17.77
C SER A 115 -14.21 7.65 -17.22
N GLU A 116 -14.26 8.22 -16.01
CA GLU A 116 -15.49 8.81 -15.44
C GLU A 116 -15.63 10.32 -15.75
N GLU A 117 -14.54 11.04 -16.04
CA GLU A 117 -14.63 12.47 -16.41
C GLU A 117 -15.24 12.70 -17.81
N TYR A 118 -15.40 11.65 -18.63
CA TYR A 118 -16.10 11.71 -19.92
C TYR A 118 -17.59 11.36 -19.84
N GLN A 119 -18.16 11.13 -18.65
CA GLN A 119 -19.62 10.96 -18.48
C GLN A 119 -20.33 12.21 -17.91
N TYR A 120 -19.60 13.26 -17.50
CA TYR A 120 -20.17 14.56 -17.09
C TYR A 120 -20.08 15.66 -18.16
N GLY A 121 -19.98 15.26 -19.43
CA GLY A 121 -19.86 16.15 -20.58
C GLY A 121 -21.08 16.19 -21.49
N PHE A 122 -22.30 16.27 -20.96
CA PHE A 122 -23.47 16.72 -21.73
C PHE A 122 -24.50 17.37 -20.79
N TYR A 123 -24.57 18.70 -20.78
CA TYR A 123 -25.79 19.49 -20.97
C TYR A 123 -25.44 20.95 -21.26
#